data_AF-A0A962R4M6-F1
#
_entry.id   AF-A0A962R4M6-F1
#
_cell.length_a   1.000
_cell.length_b   1.000
_cell.length_c   1.000
_cell.angle_alpha   90.00
_cell.angle_beta   90.00
_cell.angle_gamma   90.00
#
_symmetry.space_group_name_H-M   'P 1'
#
loop_
_entity.id
_entity.type
_entity.pdbx_description
1 polymer ?
#
loop_
_entity_poly.entity_id
_entity_poly.type
_entity_poly.pdbx_seq_one_letter_code
_entity_poly.pdbx_strand_id
1 'polypeptide(L)'
;MPEHVPGARLFISLWLTFSCALASADHITFAAPVSGAKVERYETELTLPRNQSQKLTVPNDCEAILARQSSETRHWGNPVEQRLWHKVINDCRYHAFLHRYPAAPNDFVSDVDFWNARIDQLPFPNACADLADCPSLPKGVAFAASMFAAITSAANFPPPTPATNPLPDTAAASPAHALSNCHFVDGLFRGYLQHDPGSVAPWRCLRDPKAPGFRLLSVDYSDVNGDGYQDAVLRLIPLGSGTSRAPRVLPVTRLSATGPLILPP
;
A
#
# COMPACT_ATOMS: atom_id res chain seq x y z
N MET A 1 51.09 -50.33 36.74
CA MET A 1 51.48 -49.01 36.20
C MET A 1 52.07 -49.29 34.82
N PRO A 2 51.44 -48.88 33.71
CA PRO A 2 50.89 -47.55 33.46
C PRO A 2 49.39 -47.54 33.07
N GLU A 3 48.85 -46.33 33.09
CA GLU A 3 47.48 -45.92 32.82
C GLU A 3 47.17 -45.89 31.31
N HIS A 4 45.98 -46.34 30.91
CA HIS A 4 45.41 -46.06 29.59
C HIS A 4 44.12 -45.26 29.75
N VAL A 5 44.18 -44.02 29.27
CA VAL A 5 43.09 -43.05 29.18
C VAL A 5 42.20 -43.38 27.97
N PRO A 6 40.87 -43.51 28.12
CA PRO A 6 39.98 -43.59 26.97
C PRO A 6 39.64 -42.18 26.45
N GLY A 7 39.87 -41.98 25.15
CA GLY A 7 39.58 -40.73 24.45
C GLY A 7 38.08 -40.47 24.34
N ALA A 8 37.65 -39.33 24.88
CA ALA A 8 36.31 -38.78 24.68
C ALA A 8 36.20 -38.22 23.25
N ARG A 9 35.37 -38.86 22.41
CA ARG A 9 34.95 -38.31 21.12
C ARG A 9 33.78 -37.36 21.35
N LEU A 10 34.06 -36.07 21.27
CA LEU A 10 33.08 -34.98 21.31
C LEU A 10 32.32 -34.96 19.96
N PHE A 11 31.10 -35.50 19.94
CA PHE A 11 30.16 -35.29 18.82
C PHE A 11 29.55 -33.89 18.95
N ILE A 12 30.04 -32.93 18.19
CA ILE A 12 29.42 -31.61 18.04
C ILE A 12 28.26 -31.78 17.05
N SER A 13 27.04 -31.95 17.58
CA SER A 13 25.81 -31.88 16.80
C SER A 13 25.54 -30.42 16.44
N LEU A 14 25.90 -30.04 15.21
CA LEU A 14 25.61 -28.75 14.60
C LEU A 14 24.11 -28.68 14.29
N TRP A 15 23.31 -28.22 15.26
CA TRP A 15 21.91 -27.84 15.03
C TRP A 15 21.92 -26.52 14.24
N LEU A 16 21.84 -26.63 12.92
CA LEU A 16 21.44 -25.54 12.04
C LEU A 16 19.97 -25.22 12.34
N THR A 17 19.73 -24.32 13.30
CA THR A 17 18.44 -23.65 13.41
C THR A 17 18.31 -22.74 12.20
N PHE A 18 17.64 -23.25 11.17
CA PHE A 18 17.07 -22.45 10.10
C PHE A 18 16.02 -21.54 10.75
N SER A 19 16.44 -20.32 11.12
CA SER A 19 15.50 -19.26 11.46
C SER A 19 14.82 -18.86 10.15
N CYS A 20 13.76 -19.59 9.77
CA CYS A 20 12.73 -19.02 8.92
C CYS A 20 12.11 -17.88 9.72
N ALA A 21 12.60 -16.66 9.49
CA ALA A 21 11.84 -15.46 9.77
C ALA A 21 10.62 -15.51 8.83
N LEU A 22 9.58 -16.22 9.26
CA LEU A 22 8.24 -16.03 8.71
C LEU A 22 7.94 -14.56 8.96
N ALA A 23 7.89 -13.77 7.90
CA ALA A 23 7.27 -12.45 7.95
C ALA A 23 5.86 -12.68 8.52
N SER A 24 5.64 -12.24 9.75
CA SER A 24 4.35 -12.39 10.43
C SER A 24 3.31 -11.61 9.63
N ALA A 25 2.41 -12.33 8.96
CA ALA A 25 1.28 -11.79 8.22
C ALA A 25 0.27 -11.04 9.12
N ASP A 26 0.49 -10.97 10.43
CA ASP A 26 -0.52 -10.54 11.41
C ASP A 26 -0.44 -9.08 11.86
N HIS A 27 0.57 -8.29 11.46
CA HIS A 27 0.74 -6.93 11.99
C HIS A 27 0.09 -5.85 11.12
N ILE A 28 -1.22 -5.96 10.86
CA ILE A 28 -2.00 -4.86 10.30
C ILE A 28 -2.08 -3.73 11.33
N THR A 29 -1.91 -2.50 10.87
CA THR A 29 -2.07 -1.31 11.72
C THR A 29 -3.13 -0.36 11.20
N PHE A 30 -3.88 0.21 12.14
CA PHE A 30 -4.93 1.18 11.96
C PHE A 30 -4.53 2.52 12.59
N ALA A 31 -5.17 3.60 12.14
CA ALA A 31 -5.15 4.86 12.87
C ALA A 31 -6.33 4.89 13.84
N ALA A 32 -6.11 5.10 15.13
CA ALA A 32 -7.18 5.20 16.11
C ALA A 32 -8.12 6.39 15.77
N PRO A 33 -9.46 6.26 15.86
CA PRO A 33 -10.40 7.28 15.38
C PRO A 33 -10.24 8.68 15.98
N VAL A 34 -9.84 8.78 17.26
CA VAL A 34 -9.77 10.05 17.99
C VAL A 34 -8.36 10.63 17.99
N SER A 35 -7.35 9.81 18.27
CA SER A 35 -5.96 10.26 18.41
C SER A 35 -5.16 10.22 17.11
N GLY A 36 -5.62 9.44 16.11
CA GLY A 36 -4.84 9.13 14.92
C GLY A 36 -3.61 8.25 15.19
N ALA A 37 -3.43 7.76 16.42
CA ALA A 37 -2.30 6.92 16.80
C ALA A 37 -2.31 5.60 16.01
N LYS A 38 -1.12 5.14 15.61
CA LYS A 38 -0.95 3.85 14.94
C LYS A 38 -1.16 2.72 15.96
N VAL A 39 -2.15 1.87 15.75
CA VAL A 39 -2.56 0.79 16.66
C VAL A 39 -2.97 -0.46 15.89
N GLU A 40 -2.75 -1.64 16.45
CA GLU A 40 -3.20 -2.91 15.84
C GLU A 40 -4.70 -3.18 16.07
N ARG A 41 -5.25 -2.56 17.10
CA ARG A 41 -6.66 -2.68 17.50
C ARG A 41 -7.14 -1.41 18.14
N TYR A 42 -8.43 -1.11 17.99
CA TYR A 42 -9.06 -0.02 18.71
C TYR A 42 -10.51 -0.33 19.04
N GLU A 43 -10.97 0.24 20.14
CA GLU A 43 -12.38 0.24 20.52
C GLU A 43 -13.02 1.56 20.09
N THR A 44 -14.28 1.50 19.69
CA THR A 44 -15.06 2.68 19.35
C THR A 44 -16.53 2.45 19.66
N GLU A 45 -17.20 3.51 20.09
CA GLU A 45 -18.63 3.48 20.35
C GLU A 45 -19.36 4.04 19.13
N LEU A 46 -20.22 3.21 18.53
CA LEU A 46 -21.01 3.58 17.35
C LEU A 46 -22.48 3.68 17.71
N THR A 47 -23.09 4.79 17.30
CA THR A 47 -24.53 5.00 17.40
C THR A 47 -25.25 4.19 16.32
N LEU A 48 -26.12 3.29 16.76
CA LEU A 48 -27.02 2.46 15.97
C LEU A 48 -28.39 3.15 15.79
N PRO A 49 -29.24 2.65 14.88
CA PRO A 49 -30.62 3.11 14.78
C PRO A 49 -31.34 3.07 16.13
N ARG A 50 -32.27 4.02 16.33
CA ARG A 50 -33.00 4.24 17.61
C ARG A 50 -32.12 4.78 18.75
N ASN A 51 -31.03 5.48 18.44
CA ASN A 51 -30.12 6.12 19.42
C ASN A 51 -29.54 5.14 20.45
N GLN A 52 -29.31 3.89 20.07
CA GLN A 52 -28.59 2.94 20.90
C GLN A 52 -27.11 3.02 20.56
N SER A 53 -26.24 3.19 21.55
CA SER A 53 -24.80 3.12 21.33
C SER A 53 -24.28 1.72 21.61
N GLN A 54 -23.38 1.23 20.76
CA GLN A 54 -22.69 -0.04 20.98
C GLN A 54 -21.18 0.16 20.91
N LYS A 55 -20.47 -0.34 21.92
CA LYS A 55 -19.02 -0.45 21.91
C LYS A 55 -18.60 -1.64 21.04
N LEU A 56 -17.71 -1.39 20.09
CA LEU A 56 -17.21 -2.35 19.12
C LEU A 56 -15.69 -2.26 19.04
N THR A 57 -15.05 -3.38 18.72
CA THR A 57 -13.60 -3.55 18.65
C THR A 57 -13.19 -3.90 17.23
N VAL A 58 -12.33 -3.09 16.62
CA VAL A 58 -11.73 -3.38 15.31
C VAL A 58 -10.36 -4.03 15.53
N PRO A 59 -10.04 -5.17 14.88
CA PRO A 59 -10.83 -5.84 13.83
C PRO A 59 -11.84 -6.90 14.30
N ASN A 60 -11.87 -7.27 15.59
CA ASN A 60 -12.64 -8.42 16.10
C ASN A 60 -14.13 -8.43 15.71
N ASP A 61 -14.78 -7.26 15.69
CA ASP A 61 -16.21 -7.13 15.39
C ASP A 61 -16.48 -6.78 13.92
N CYS A 62 -15.49 -6.89 13.02
CA CYS A 62 -15.61 -6.42 11.65
C CYS A 62 -16.69 -7.13 10.83
N GLU A 63 -16.91 -8.43 11.04
CA GLU A 63 -17.98 -9.15 10.37
C GLU A 63 -19.37 -8.56 10.73
N ALA A 64 -19.62 -8.36 12.02
CA ALA A 64 -20.84 -7.76 12.53
C ALA A 64 -21.04 -6.31 12.03
N ILE A 65 -19.96 -5.52 11.99
CA ILE A 65 -19.97 -4.15 11.46
C ILE A 65 -20.34 -4.14 9.97
N LEU A 66 -19.71 -4.99 9.15
CA LEU A 66 -19.94 -5.01 7.71
C LEU A 66 -21.32 -5.56 7.36
N ALA A 67 -21.83 -6.54 8.09
CA ALA A 67 -23.19 -7.06 7.91
C ALA A 67 -24.26 -5.95 8.04
N ARG A 68 -24.09 -5.04 9.01
CA ARG A 68 -25.02 -3.93 9.28
C ARG A 68 -25.02 -2.83 8.22
N GLN A 69 -23.93 -2.71 7.46
CA GLN A 69 -23.88 -1.76 6.34
C GLN A 69 -24.94 -2.08 5.28
N SER A 70 -25.17 -3.36 5.04
CA SER A 70 -26.07 -3.84 3.98
C SER A 70 -27.55 -3.55 4.25
N SER A 71 -27.94 -3.36 5.53
CA SER A 71 -29.34 -3.30 5.94
C SER A 71 -29.85 -1.89 6.26
N GLU A 72 -29.02 -0.94 6.71
CA GLU A 72 -29.56 0.25 7.42
C GLU A 72 -28.80 1.59 7.21
N THR A 73 -27.95 1.71 6.19
CA THR A 73 -27.00 2.83 5.98
C THR A 73 -27.58 4.24 5.83
N ARG A 74 -28.91 4.42 5.72
CA ARG A 74 -29.50 5.75 5.43
C ARG A 74 -29.67 6.67 6.65
N HIS A 75 -29.50 6.19 7.89
CA HIS A 75 -29.91 6.96 9.09
C HIS A 75 -28.89 7.06 10.23
N TRP A 76 -27.59 6.92 9.95
CA TRP A 76 -26.59 6.93 11.03
C TRP A 76 -26.24 8.34 11.50
N GLY A 77 -27.15 8.93 12.27
CA GLY A 77 -26.82 10.02 13.17
C GLY A 77 -26.30 11.30 12.53
N ASN A 78 -25.59 12.09 13.33
CA ASN A 78 -25.02 13.38 12.94
C ASN A 78 -23.76 13.21 12.06
N PRO A 79 -23.25 14.29 11.42
CA PRO A 79 -22.11 14.18 10.50
C PRO A 79 -20.81 13.60 11.11
N VAL A 80 -20.59 13.74 12.42
CA VAL A 80 -19.42 13.16 13.10
C VAL A 80 -19.57 11.65 13.20
N GLU A 81 -20.75 11.19 13.62
CA GLU A 81 -21.08 9.76 13.70
C GLU A 81 -21.00 9.09 12.33
N GLN A 82 -21.48 9.77 11.28
CA GLN A 82 -21.34 9.30 9.90
C GLN A 82 -19.88 9.09 9.52
N ARG A 83 -18.99 10.06 9.83
CA ARG A 83 -17.56 9.94 9.52
C ARG A 83 -16.91 8.79 10.29
N LEU A 84 -17.28 8.61 11.56
CA LEU A 84 -16.79 7.52 12.38
C LEU A 84 -17.22 6.16 11.80
N TRP A 85 -18.50 6.00 11.44
CA TRP A 85 -18.99 4.82 10.73
C TRP A 85 -18.23 4.55 9.44
N HIS A 86 -18.03 5.57 8.60
CA HIS A 86 -17.25 5.42 7.35
C HIS A 86 -15.83 4.95 7.63
N LYS A 87 -15.16 5.52 8.65
CA LYS A 87 -13.82 5.09 9.04
C LYS A 87 -13.79 3.61 9.43
N VAL A 88 -14.65 3.20 10.36
CA VAL A 88 -14.70 1.83 10.87
C VAL A 88 -14.99 0.84 9.74
N ILE A 89 -15.97 1.15 8.89
CA ILE A 89 -16.30 0.31 7.73
C ILE A 89 -15.11 0.17 6.78
N ASN A 90 -14.39 1.27 6.51
CA ASN A 90 -13.22 1.23 5.64
C ASN A 90 -12.09 0.40 6.25
N ASP A 91 -11.83 0.52 7.55
CA ASP A 91 -10.84 -0.29 8.25
C ASP A 91 -11.22 -1.78 8.22
N CYS A 92 -12.49 -2.12 8.46
CA CYS A 92 -12.97 -3.50 8.39
C CYS A 92 -12.95 -4.09 6.98
N ARG A 93 -13.30 -3.31 5.97
CA ARG A 93 -13.16 -3.72 4.56
C ARG A 93 -11.70 -3.98 4.21
N TYR A 94 -10.79 -3.15 4.71
CA TYR A 94 -9.37 -3.33 4.48
C TYR A 94 -8.83 -4.58 5.17
N HIS A 95 -9.23 -4.83 6.42
CA HIS A 95 -8.91 -6.05 7.14
C HIS A 95 -9.43 -7.30 6.40
N ALA A 96 -10.69 -7.29 5.96
CA ALA A 96 -11.28 -8.39 5.20
C ALA A 96 -10.64 -8.59 3.81
N PHE A 97 -10.12 -7.52 3.20
CA PHE A 97 -9.36 -7.60 1.96
C PHE A 97 -8.03 -8.33 2.16
N LEU A 98 -7.30 -8.02 3.23
CA LEU A 98 -6.01 -8.66 3.57
C LEU A 98 -6.12 -10.08 4.14
N HIS A 99 -7.30 -10.50 4.56
CA HIS A 99 -7.53 -11.85 5.12
C HIS A 99 -8.50 -12.66 4.29
N ARG A 100 -8.68 -12.29 3.02
CA ARG A 100 -9.60 -13.00 2.12
C ARG A 100 -9.12 -14.43 1.84
N TYR A 101 -7.81 -14.61 1.73
CA TYR A 101 -7.16 -15.87 1.43
C TYR A 101 -6.16 -16.22 2.56
N PRO A 102 -5.81 -17.51 2.73
CA PRO A 102 -4.74 -17.89 3.65
C PRO A 102 -3.41 -17.26 3.23
N ALA A 103 -2.43 -17.28 4.15
CA ALA A 103 -1.08 -16.83 3.84
C ALA A 103 -0.50 -17.61 2.65
N ALA A 104 0.15 -16.88 1.73
CA ALA A 104 0.75 -17.48 0.54
C ALA A 104 1.95 -18.37 0.91
N PRO A 105 2.11 -19.52 0.26
CA PRO A 105 3.31 -20.35 0.40
C PRO A 105 4.56 -19.75 -0.27
N ASN A 106 4.40 -18.87 -1.26
CA ASN A 106 5.52 -18.28 -1.99
C ASN A 106 5.66 -16.78 -1.67
N ASP A 107 6.81 -16.37 -1.15
CA ASP A 107 7.10 -14.98 -0.83
C ASP A 107 8.36 -14.48 -1.57
N PHE A 108 8.16 -13.45 -2.40
CA PHE A 108 9.22 -12.76 -3.14
C PHE A 108 9.10 -11.23 -3.01
N VAL A 109 8.35 -10.74 -2.03
CA VAL A 109 8.06 -9.32 -1.86
C VAL A 109 8.40 -8.81 -0.46
N SER A 110 8.41 -9.65 0.57
CA SER A 110 8.67 -9.19 1.95
C SER A 110 10.10 -8.68 2.18
N ASP A 111 11.04 -9.05 1.32
CA ASP A 111 12.44 -8.57 1.35
C ASP A 111 12.65 -7.24 0.61
N VAL A 112 11.61 -6.74 -0.07
CA VAL A 112 11.67 -5.49 -0.85
C VAL A 112 11.49 -4.28 0.07
N ASP A 113 12.43 -3.34 0.02
CA ASP A 113 12.29 -2.05 0.70
C ASP A 113 11.34 -1.11 -0.05
N PHE A 114 10.04 -1.29 0.17
CA PHE A 114 9.00 -0.43 -0.41
C PHE A 114 9.05 1.02 0.09
N TRP A 115 9.67 1.29 1.24
CA TRP A 115 9.82 2.64 1.77
C TRP A 115 10.87 3.44 0.99
N ASN A 116 11.84 2.77 0.36
CA ASN A 116 12.81 3.41 -0.53
C ASN A 116 12.78 2.86 -1.96
N ALA A 117 11.69 2.19 -2.33
CA ALA A 117 11.54 1.57 -3.65
C ALA A 117 11.61 2.62 -4.76
N ARG A 118 12.19 2.19 -5.90
CA ARG A 118 12.18 3.00 -7.10
C ARG A 118 10.77 3.04 -7.69
N ILE A 119 10.33 4.22 -8.09
CA ILE A 119 8.99 4.44 -8.65
C ILE A 119 8.84 3.70 -9.99
N ASP A 120 9.93 3.59 -10.77
CA ASP A 120 9.94 2.90 -12.05
C ASP A 120 9.89 1.37 -11.94
N GLN A 121 10.14 0.83 -10.74
CA GLN A 121 9.95 -0.59 -10.45
C GLN A 121 8.52 -0.90 -10.03
N LEU A 122 7.72 0.09 -9.65
CA LEU A 122 6.34 -0.13 -9.25
C LEU A 122 5.45 -0.19 -10.49
N PRO A 123 4.45 -1.08 -10.50
CA PRO A 123 3.54 -1.24 -11.63
C PRO A 123 2.47 -0.13 -11.64
N PHE A 124 2.92 1.13 -11.62
CA PHE A 124 2.02 2.24 -11.88
C PHE A 124 1.54 2.10 -13.32
N PRO A 125 0.22 2.01 -13.57
CA PRO A 125 -0.29 1.93 -14.93
C PRO A 125 0.19 3.18 -15.68
N ASN A 126 0.87 2.96 -16.80
CA ASN A 126 1.24 3.99 -17.76
C ASN A 126 -0.05 4.51 -18.43
N ALA A 127 -0.87 5.25 -17.68
CA ALA A 127 -2.19 5.68 -18.13
C ALA A 127 -2.17 6.62 -19.34
N CYS A 128 -0.99 7.09 -19.77
CA CYS A 128 -0.84 8.13 -20.79
C CYS A 128 0.28 7.88 -21.80
N ALA A 129 0.89 6.68 -21.86
CA ALA A 129 1.95 6.46 -22.85
C ALA A 129 1.40 6.50 -24.29
N ASP A 130 0.18 6.00 -24.51
CA ASP A 130 -0.49 6.00 -25.81
C ASP A 130 -1.95 6.44 -25.69
N LEU A 131 -2.18 7.76 -25.70
CA LEU A 131 -3.51 8.37 -25.75
C LEU A 131 -4.16 8.21 -27.14
N ALA A 132 -4.56 6.99 -27.47
CA ALA A 132 -5.55 6.71 -28.50
C ALA A 132 -6.55 5.62 -28.07
N ASP A 133 -6.12 4.60 -27.31
CA ASP A 133 -6.98 3.49 -26.88
C ASP A 133 -6.65 3.08 -25.44
N CYS A 134 -7.48 3.51 -24.49
CA CYS A 134 -7.38 3.06 -23.10
C CYS A 134 -8.31 1.83 -22.92
N PRO A 135 -7.78 0.60 -22.71
CA PRO A 135 -8.62 -0.58 -22.59
C PRO A 135 -9.31 -0.63 -21.21
N SER A 136 -10.58 -1.05 -21.22
CA SER A 136 -11.35 -1.35 -20.02
C SER A 136 -10.73 -2.53 -19.25
N LEU A 137 -10.55 -2.37 -17.94
CA LEU A 137 -10.04 -3.40 -17.03
C LEU A 137 -10.85 -4.73 -17.13
N PRO A 138 -10.20 -5.90 -16.91
CA PRO A 138 -10.86 -7.20 -17.01
C PRO A 138 -12.03 -7.37 -16.03
N LYS A 139 -13.09 -8.05 -16.49
CA LYS A 139 -14.26 -8.39 -15.67
C LYS A 139 -13.91 -9.51 -14.69
N GLY A 140 -13.86 -9.16 -13.41
CA GLY A 140 -13.59 -10.08 -12.28
C GLY A 140 -13.10 -9.33 -11.03
N VAL A 141 -12.50 -8.17 -11.23
CA VAL A 141 -11.83 -7.37 -10.19
C VAL A 141 -12.79 -6.33 -9.58
N ALA A 142 -14.11 -6.50 -9.58
CA ALA A 142 -15.07 -5.39 -9.34
C ALA A 142 -14.90 -4.59 -8.03
N PHE A 143 -14.38 -5.22 -6.95
CA PHE A 143 -14.10 -4.52 -5.68
C PHE A 143 -12.76 -3.78 -5.71
N ALA A 144 -11.72 -4.46 -6.19
CA ALA A 144 -10.40 -3.85 -6.40
C ALA A 144 -10.50 -2.77 -7.48
N ALA A 145 -11.22 -2.94 -8.57
CA ALA A 145 -11.53 -1.95 -9.61
C ALA A 145 -12.21 -0.68 -9.08
N SER A 146 -12.87 -0.69 -7.92
CA SER A 146 -13.36 0.56 -7.29
C SER A 146 -12.26 1.30 -6.52
N MET A 147 -11.34 0.56 -5.90
CA MET A 147 -10.15 1.07 -5.19
C MET A 147 -9.02 1.46 -6.17
N PHE A 148 -8.91 0.70 -7.26
CA PHE A 148 -8.03 0.85 -8.41
C PHE A 148 -8.59 1.87 -9.39
N ALA A 149 -9.90 1.98 -9.63
CA ALA A 149 -10.46 3.15 -10.32
C ALA A 149 -10.17 4.41 -9.53
N ALA A 150 -10.05 4.35 -8.21
CA ALA A 150 -9.56 5.47 -7.40
C ALA A 150 -8.05 5.71 -7.59
N ILE A 151 -7.26 4.72 -8.01
CA ILE A 151 -5.86 4.86 -8.40
C ILE A 151 -5.70 5.23 -9.88
N THR A 152 -6.57 4.82 -10.79
CA THR A 152 -6.48 5.17 -12.22
C THR A 152 -7.25 6.45 -12.56
N SER A 153 -8.28 6.82 -11.79
CA SER A 153 -8.92 8.15 -11.85
C SER A 153 -8.24 9.19 -10.97
N ALA A 154 -7.35 8.80 -10.04
CA ALA A 154 -6.59 9.74 -9.19
C ALA A 154 -5.06 9.60 -9.24
N ALA A 155 -4.51 8.60 -9.95
CA ALA A 155 -3.26 8.74 -10.70
C ALA A 155 -3.53 9.35 -12.08
N ASN A 156 -4.61 10.14 -12.18
CA ASN A 156 -4.37 11.54 -12.48
C ASN A 156 -3.28 12.06 -11.52
N PHE A 157 -2.01 11.74 -11.80
CA PHE A 157 -1.08 12.85 -12.03
C PHE A 157 -1.93 13.81 -12.85
N PRO A 158 -2.32 14.99 -12.36
CA PRO A 158 -2.99 15.92 -13.26
C PRO A 158 -2.14 15.87 -14.53
N PRO A 159 -2.68 15.44 -15.70
CA PRO A 159 -1.95 15.65 -16.94
C PRO A 159 -1.60 17.12 -16.83
N PRO A 160 -0.29 17.49 -16.84
CA PRO A 160 0.15 18.80 -16.41
C PRO A 160 -0.88 19.74 -16.96
N THR A 161 -1.73 20.32 -16.09
CA THR A 161 -2.74 21.28 -16.57
C THR A 161 -1.90 22.16 -17.43
N PRO A 162 -2.12 22.26 -18.77
CA PRO A 162 -1.17 22.94 -19.65
C PRO A 162 -1.00 24.27 -18.99
N ALA A 163 0.13 24.39 -18.31
CA ALA A 163 0.16 25.29 -17.21
C ALA A 163 0.31 26.57 -17.98
N THR A 164 -0.74 27.38 -17.96
CA THR A 164 -0.65 28.76 -18.41
C THR A 164 0.45 29.48 -17.63
N ASN A 165 0.90 28.88 -16.52
CA ASN A 165 2.27 29.00 -16.03
C ASN A 165 3.16 28.01 -16.78
N PRO A 166 3.89 28.38 -17.85
CA PRO A 166 4.92 27.52 -18.40
C PRO A 166 5.68 26.83 -17.26
N LEU A 167 6.04 25.54 -17.42
CA LEU A 167 7.15 24.97 -16.66
C LEU A 167 8.17 26.10 -16.57
N PRO A 168 8.62 26.56 -15.39
CA PRO A 168 9.48 27.73 -15.36
C PRO A 168 10.63 27.44 -16.32
N ASP A 169 10.68 28.18 -17.44
CA ASP A 169 11.71 28.04 -18.47
C ASP A 169 13.11 28.27 -17.86
N THR A 170 13.15 28.69 -16.59
CA THR A 170 14.30 28.82 -15.72
C THR A 170 14.74 27.52 -15.01
N ALA A 171 14.05 26.39 -15.13
CA ALA A 171 14.58 25.10 -14.67
C ALA A 171 15.81 24.63 -15.49
N ALA A 172 16.04 25.23 -16.66
CA ALA A 172 17.25 25.05 -17.46
C ALA A 172 18.49 25.81 -16.93
N ALA A 173 18.36 26.64 -15.88
CA ALA A 173 19.45 27.53 -15.43
C ALA A 173 19.86 27.40 -13.96
N SER A 174 19.26 26.49 -13.18
CA SER A 174 19.71 26.21 -11.82
C SER A 174 20.27 24.79 -11.72
N PRO A 175 21.57 24.59 -11.39
CA PRO A 175 22.17 23.27 -11.18
C PRO A 175 21.54 22.48 -10.02
N ALA A 176 20.58 23.07 -9.29
CA ALA A 176 19.84 22.46 -8.19
C ALA A 176 18.72 21.49 -8.64
N HIS A 177 18.39 21.42 -9.94
CA HIS A 177 17.29 20.60 -10.47
C HIS A 177 17.78 19.51 -11.44
N ALA A 178 18.85 18.80 -11.06
CA ALA A 178 19.30 17.64 -11.81
C ALA A 178 18.22 16.55 -11.80
N LEU A 179 17.82 16.07 -12.98
CA LEU A 179 16.96 14.90 -13.11
C LEU A 179 17.62 13.72 -12.40
N SER A 180 16.89 13.08 -11.49
CA SER A 180 17.39 11.96 -10.68
C SER A 180 16.52 10.72 -10.86
N ASN A 181 17.02 9.57 -10.38
CA ASN A 181 16.23 8.34 -10.34
C ASN A 181 15.02 8.53 -9.42
N CYS A 182 13.84 8.14 -9.91
CA CYS A 182 12.61 8.23 -9.13
C CYS A 182 12.57 7.16 -8.03
N HIS A 183 12.54 7.56 -6.76
CA HIS A 183 12.37 6.64 -5.63
C HIS A 183 11.59 7.28 -4.50
N PHE A 184 10.99 6.48 -3.63
CA PHE A 184 10.57 6.94 -2.31
C PHE A 184 11.79 7.22 -1.43
N VAL A 185 11.69 8.20 -0.54
CA VAL A 185 12.65 8.40 0.56
C VAL A 185 11.86 8.30 1.84
N ASP A 186 12.07 7.22 2.61
CA ASP A 186 11.30 6.89 3.81
C ASP A 186 9.79 6.98 3.57
N GLY A 187 9.34 6.43 2.44
CA GLY A 187 7.95 6.40 1.98
C GLY A 187 7.44 7.72 1.42
N LEU A 188 8.26 8.77 1.31
CA LEU A 188 7.86 10.04 0.70
C LEU A 188 8.35 10.16 -0.73
N PHE A 189 7.44 10.50 -1.63
CA PHE A 189 7.75 10.99 -2.96
C PHE A 189 7.11 12.36 -3.16
N ARG A 190 7.91 13.32 -3.61
CA ARG A 190 7.53 14.70 -3.95
C ARG A 190 8.28 15.11 -5.21
N GLY A 191 7.56 15.43 -6.28
CA GLY A 191 8.18 15.81 -7.54
C GLY A 191 7.34 15.45 -8.77
N TYR A 192 7.92 15.71 -9.93
CA TYR A 192 7.32 15.46 -11.24
C TYR A 192 8.03 14.29 -11.92
N LEU A 193 7.25 13.39 -12.51
CA LEU A 193 7.76 12.32 -13.36
C LEU A 193 7.93 12.85 -14.78
N GLN A 194 9.09 12.60 -15.38
CA GLN A 194 9.37 12.88 -16.77
C GLN A 194 9.74 11.56 -17.46
N HIS A 195 9.09 11.28 -18.58
CA HIS A 195 9.43 10.14 -19.41
C HIS A 195 10.61 10.50 -20.31
N ASP A 196 11.70 9.76 -20.22
CA ASP A 196 12.89 9.86 -21.08
C ASP A 196 13.10 8.51 -21.79
N PRO A 197 12.48 8.31 -22.98
CA PRO A 197 12.51 7.04 -23.69
C PRO A 197 13.90 6.63 -24.18
N GLY A 198 14.88 7.56 -24.19
CA GLY A 198 16.26 7.28 -24.57
C GLY A 198 17.14 6.77 -23.43
N SER A 199 16.61 6.68 -22.21
CA SER A 199 17.37 6.32 -21.02
C SER A 199 17.10 4.88 -20.56
N VAL A 200 18.09 4.28 -19.87
CA VAL A 200 17.96 2.92 -19.30
C VAL A 200 16.85 2.83 -18.25
N ALA A 201 16.52 3.95 -17.61
CA ALA A 201 15.43 4.08 -16.66
C ALA A 201 14.45 5.13 -17.20
N PRO A 202 13.38 4.71 -17.91
CA PRO A 202 12.55 5.60 -18.72
C PRO A 202 11.83 6.69 -17.92
N TRP A 203 11.80 6.57 -16.59
CA TRP A 203 11.24 7.58 -15.70
C TRP A 203 12.35 8.31 -14.94
N ARG A 204 12.45 9.61 -15.20
CA ARG A 204 13.31 10.56 -14.49
C ARG A 204 12.46 11.47 -13.62
N CYS A 205 13.02 11.92 -12.51
CA CYS A 205 12.30 12.74 -11.55
C CYS A 205 12.93 14.10 -11.36
N LEU A 206 12.08 15.13 -11.45
CA LEU A 206 12.37 16.45 -10.92
C LEU A 206 11.83 16.52 -9.49
N ARG A 207 12.73 16.42 -8.50
CA ARG A 207 12.37 16.54 -7.08
C ARG A 207 12.02 18.00 -6.76
N ASP A 208 10.90 18.17 -6.08
CA ASP A 208 10.50 19.46 -5.51
C ASP A 208 9.70 19.19 -4.22
N PRO A 209 10.17 19.60 -3.03
CA PRO A 209 9.47 19.40 -1.77
C PRO A 209 8.04 19.98 -1.72
N LYS A 210 7.75 20.99 -2.55
CA LYS A 210 6.44 21.64 -2.63
C LYS A 210 5.53 21.04 -3.69
N ALA A 211 6.07 20.20 -4.58
CA ALA A 211 5.30 19.56 -5.63
C ALA A 211 4.28 18.54 -5.04
N PRO A 212 3.27 18.16 -5.84
CA PRO A 212 2.45 17.00 -5.54
C PRO A 212 3.28 15.71 -5.39
N GLY A 213 2.68 14.69 -4.81
CA GLY A 213 3.31 13.39 -4.66
C GLY A 213 2.53 12.43 -3.77
N PHE A 214 3.23 11.51 -3.13
CA PHE A 214 2.62 10.45 -2.31
C PHE A 214 3.42 10.22 -1.03
N ARG A 215 2.71 9.82 0.03
CA ARG A 215 3.30 9.28 1.24
C ARG A 215 2.78 7.86 1.46
N LEU A 216 3.69 6.92 1.63
CA LEU A 216 3.40 5.57 2.09
C LEU A 216 3.02 5.62 3.58
N LEU A 217 1.85 5.07 3.89
CA LEU A 217 1.30 4.97 5.24
C LEU A 217 1.67 3.62 5.88
N SER A 218 1.55 2.55 5.10
CA SER A 218 1.94 1.20 5.48
C SER A 218 2.21 0.34 4.25
N VAL A 219 2.89 -0.78 4.51
CA VAL A 219 3.06 -1.91 3.61
C VAL A 219 2.57 -3.10 4.41
N ASP A 220 1.50 -3.72 3.94
CA ASP A 220 0.89 -4.89 4.57
C ASP A 220 1.02 -6.06 3.59
N TYR A 221 1.07 -7.31 4.07
CA TYR A 221 1.32 -8.47 3.21
C TYR A 221 0.12 -9.42 3.25
N SER A 222 -0.43 -9.76 2.08
CA SER A 222 -1.50 -10.76 1.92
C SER A 222 -1.41 -11.41 0.55
N ASP A 223 -1.89 -12.64 0.39
CA ASP A 223 -2.32 -13.16 -0.92
C ASP A 223 -3.69 -12.53 -1.21
N VAL A 224 -3.77 -11.50 -2.05
CA VAL A 224 -5.03 -10.73 -2.21
C VAL A 224 -5.95 -11.27 -3.31
N ASN A 225 -5.44 -12.15 -4.16
CA ASN A 225 -6.16 -12.78 -5.27
C ASN A 225 -6.28 -14.31 -5.15
N GLY A 226 -5.56 -14.95 -4.21
CA GLY A 226 -5.61 -16.38 -3.93
C GLY A 226 -4.76 -17.21 -4.88
N ASP A 227 -3.72 -16.64 -5.48
CA ASP A 227 -2.87 -17.32 -6.47
C ASP A 227 -1.68 -18.08 -5.84
N GLY A 228 -1.54 -18.02 -4.51
CA GLY A 228 -0.48 -18.67 -3.77
C GLY A 228 0.85 -17.90 -3.77
N TYR A 229 0.86 -16.65 -4.23
CA TYR A 229 1.97 -15.72 -4.12
C TYR A 229 1.65 -14.61 -3.12
N GLN A 230 2.65 -14.23 -2.34
CA GLN A 230 2.55 -13.16 -1.36
C GLN A 230 2.52 -11.83 -2.09
N ASP A 231 1.49 -11.02 -1.84
CA ASP A 231 1.42 -9.65 -2.34
C ASP A 231 1.80 -8.67 -1.23
N ALA A 232 2.46 -7.58 -1.64
CA ALA A 232 2.65 -6.41 -0.81
C ALA A 232 1.59 -5.37 -1.15
N VAL A 233 0.88 -4.89 -0.14
CA VAL A 233 -0.24 -3.96 -0.25
C VAL A 233 0.20 -2.61 0.26
N LEU A 234 0.53 -1.70 -0.67
CA LEU A 234 1.02 -0.37 -0.35
C LEU A 234 -0.16 0.59 -0.13
N ARG A 235 -0.28 1.14 1.08
CA ARG A 235 -1.26 2.21 1.37
C ARG A 235 -0.62 3.57 1.17
N LEU A 236 -1.03 4.28 0.14
CA LEU A 236 -0.49 5.58 -0.26
C LEU A 236 -1.49 6.69 0.04
N ILE A 237 -1.05 7.83 0.57
CA ILE A 237 -1.88 9.04 0.62
C ILE A 237 -1.31 10.07 -0.36
N PRO A 238 -2.14 10.62 -1.27
CA PRO A 238 -1.69 11.69 -2.15
C PRO A 238 -1.42 12.95 -1.33
N LEU A 239 -0.42 13.70 -1.77
CA LEU A 239 0.00 14.95 -1.21
C LEU A 239 -0.04 16.03 -2.29
N GLY A 240 -0.48 17.24 -1.93
CA GLY A 240 -0.55 18.37 -2.87
C GLY A 240 -1.72 19.29 -2.54
N SER A 241 -1.76 20.44 -3.19
CA SER A 241 -2.94 21.31 -3.19
C SER A 241 -4.05 20.67 -4.03
N GLY A 242 -5.29 20.75 -3.56
CA GLY A 242 -6.46 20.22 -4.30
C GLY A 242 -6.60 18.69 -4.34
N THR A 243 -5.63 17.93 -3.84
CA THR A 243 -5.72 16.46 -3.81
C THR A 243 -6.59 15.98 -2.65
N SER A 244 -7.54 15.08 -2.93
CA SER A 244 -8.27 14.38 -1.87
C SER A 244 -7.32 13.51 -1.06
N ARG A 245 -7.24 13.73 0.26
CA ARG A 245 -6.39 12.98 1.19
C ARG A 245 -6.93 11.59 1.56
N ALA A 246 -7.63 10.95 0.62
CA ALA A 246 -8.11 9.58 0.80
C ALA A 246 -6.96 8.60 0.52
N PRO A 247 -6.69 7.62 1.41
CA PRO A 247 -5.74 6.56 1.14
C PRO A 247 -6.09 5.80 -0.16
N ARG A 248 -5.05 5.40 -0.88
CA ARG A 248 -5.03 4.59 -2.08
C ARG A 248 -4.30 3.29 -1.77
N VAL A 249 -4.74 2.18 -2.35
CA VAL A 249 -4.18 0.85 -2.08
C VAL A 249 -3.62 0.26 -3.36
N LEU A 250 -2.30 0.10 -3.45
CA LEU A 250 -1.61 -0.52 -4.58
C LEU A 250 -1.07 -1.89 -4.15
N PRO A 251 -1.75 -2.99 -4.48
CA PRO A 251 -1.17 -4.31 -4.31
C PRO A 251 -0.13 -4.54 -5.43
N VAL A 252 1.00 -5.10 -5.05
CA VAL A 252 2.08 -5.50 -5.95
C VAL A 252 2.54 -6.89 -5.58
N THR A 253 2.89 -7.67 -6.60
CA THR A 253 3.38 -9.03 -6.43
C THR A 253 4.67 -9.23 -7.20
N ARG A 254 5.35 -10.34 -6.92
CA ARG A 254 6.51 -10.80 -7.68
C ARG A 254 6.46 -12.32 -7.77
N LEU A 255 6.63 -12.86 -8.98
CA LEU A 255 6.51 -14.30 -9.22
C LEU A 255 7.85 -15.07 -9.07
N SER A 256 8.95 -14.36 -8.84
CA SER A 256 10.29 -14.93 -8.64
C SER A 256 11.21 -13.93 -7.94
N ALA A 257 12.28 -14.37 -7.27
CA ALA A 257 13.14 -13.49 -6.49
C ALA A 257 13.70 -12.27 -7.27
N THR A 258 14.03 -12.45 -8.55
CA THR A 258 14.58 -11.39 -9.42
C THR A 258 13.57 -10.84 -10.44
N GLY A 259 12.31 -11.25 -10.36
CA GLY A 259 11.26 -10.80 -11.27
C GLY A 259 10.88 -9.33 -11.09
N PRO A 260 10.22 -8.70 -12.08
CA PRO A 260 9.65 -7.37 -11.89
C PRO A 260 8.51 -7.41 -10.87
N LEU A 261 8.25 -6.27 -10.21
CA LEU A 261 7.00 -6.10 -9.49
C LEU A 261 5.88 -5.90 -10.51
N ILE A 262 4.79 -6.63 -10.34
CA ILE A 262 3.61 -6.57 -11.21
C ILE A 262 2.36 -6.37 -10.34
N LEU A 263 1.23 -6.09 -10.97
CA LEU A 263 -0.05 -6.20 -10.28
C LEU A 263 -0.39 -7.69 -10.12
N PRO A 264 -0.97 -8.12 -8.98
CA PRO A 264 -1.46 -9.48 -8.84
C PRO A 264 -2.44 -9.81 -9.98
N PRO A 265 -2.28 -10.97 -10.66
CA PRO A 265 -3.07 -11.36 -11.81
C PRO A 265 -4.56 -11.61 -11.50
#